data_AF-A0A6B2LIP5-F1
#
_entry.id   AF-A0A6B2LIP5-F1
#
_cell.length_a   1.000
_cell.length_b   1.000
_cell.length_c   1.000
_cell.angle_alpha   90.00
_cell.angle_beta   90.00
_cell.angle_gamma   90.00
#
_symmetry.space_group_name_H-M   'P 1'
#
loop_
_entity.id
_entity.type
_entity.pdbx_description
1 polymer ?
#
loop_
_entity_poly.entity_id
_entity_poly.type
_entity_poly.pdbx_seq_one_letter_code
_entity_poly.pdbx_strand_id
1 'polypeptide(L)'
;MSPEGTNHWKGKGLRTIYFSNLYPTKITIDDPHFEGKFKVFDSTEHYFQMYKYSEPDRHFMARLTTGDVAGYGQRRLKITKGHKKHLDELAKAGIPVKMKSGRPYEIGSTADPQLIVEGWDEKGMEVMLKALRAKFTQHPELSEALKLTTGCWMIEHTKNDKKWGDGLTGDGTNYLGKLLMLVRKELEDGKEYEIDRNWMKIQMKDLIQY
;
A
#
# COMPACT_ATOMS: atom_id res chain seq x y z
N MET A 1 7.62 4.98 35.61
CA MET A 1 7.06 3.62 35.68
C MET A 1 6.12 3.48 34.50
N SER A 2 6.59 2.83 33.44
CA SER A 2 5.84 2.57 32.22
C SER A 2 4.83 1.45 32.52
N PRO A 3 3.55 1.55 32.12
CA PRO A 3 2.60 0.47 32.33
C PRO A 3 3.07 -0.79 31.58
N GLU A 4 3.24 -1.87 32.33
CA GLU A 4 3.35 -3.23 31.80
C GLU A 4 2.03 -3.57 31.10
N GLY A 5 2.05 -4.00 29.82
CA GLY A 5 0.78 -4.39 29.21
C GLY A 5 0.67 -4.62 27.70
N THR A 6 1.73 -4.58 26.90
CA THR A 6 1.67 -5.09 25.52
C THR A 6 2.86 -5.99 25.24
N ASN A 7 2.64 -7.31 25.37
CA ASN A 7 3.54 -8.33 24.88
C ASN A 7 3.59 -8.24 23.34
N HIS A 8 4.42 -7.33 22.83
CA HIS A 8 4.75 -7.26 21.41
C HIS A 8 5.48 -8.55 21.05
N TRP A 9 4.78 -9.49 20.44
CA TRP A 9 5.39 -10.72 19.97
C TRP A 9 6.45 -10.38 18.90
N LYS A 10 7.72 -10.62 19.24
CA LYS A 10 8.84 -10.63 18.29
C LYS A 10 9.17 -12.09 18.01
N GLY A 11 8.52 -12.69 17.02
CA GLY A 11 8.86 -14.04 16.58
C GLY A 11 10.35 -14.16 16.30
N LYS A 12 11.03 -15.11 16.96
CA LYS A 12 12.44 -15.40 16.71
C LYS A 12 12.60 -15.76 15.22
N GLY A 13 13.33 -14.93 14.47
CA GLY A 13 13.60 -15.15 13.04
C GLY A 13 12.60 -14.54 12.06
N LEU A 14 11.50 -13.94 12.52
CA LEU A 14 10.51 -13.33 11.64
C LEU A 14 10.91 -11.90 11.27
N ARG A 15 11.09 -11.62 9.97
CA ARG A 15 11.36 -10.26 9.48
C ARG A 15 10.05 -9.50 9.31
N THR A 16 9.72 -8.63 10.27
CA THR A 16 8.47 -7.82 10.25
C THR A 16 8.30 -6.97 9.00
N ILE A 17 9.41 -6.62 8.32
CA ILE A 17 9.38 -5.89 7.05
C ILE A 17 8.56 -6.61 5.96
N TYR A 18 8.42 -7.93 6.04
CA TYR A 18 7.58 -8.72 5.12
C TYR A 18 6.12 -8.27 5.10
N PHE A 19 5.62 -7.69 6.20
CA PHE A 19 4.24 -7.26 6.31
C PHE A 19 4.02 -5.84 5.79
N SER A 20 5.09 -5.07 5.56
CA SER A 20 4.99 -3.75 4.95
C SER A 20 4.50 -3.86 3.51
N ASN A 21 3.58 -2.97 3.14
CA ASN A 21 3.16 -2.76 1.75
C ASN A 21 4.29 -2.21 0.85
N LEU A 22 5.34 -1.64 1.47
CA LEU A 22 6.54 -1.15 0.77
C LEU A 22 7.58 -2.24 0.53
N TYR A 23 7.41 -3.44 1.11
CA TYR A 23 8.36 -4.53 0.92
C TYR A 23 8.47 -4.88 -0.58
N PRO A 24 9.68 -4.83 -1.17
CA PRO A 24 9.86 -5.08 -2.59
C PRO A 24 9.63 -6.57 -2.87
N THR A 25 8.45 -6.88 -3.40
CA THR A 25 8.07 -8.22 -3.83
C THR A 25 7.20 -8.11 -5.06
N LYS A 26 7.63 -8.75 -6.14
CA LYS A 26 6.93 -8.68 -7.41
C LYS A 26 5.62 -9.44 -7.30
N ILE A 27 4.52 -8.77 -7.61
CA ILE A 27 3.19 -9.37 -7.65
C ILE A 27 2.61 -9.23 -9.04
N THR A 28 1.95 -10.28 -9.50
CA THR A 28 1.18 -10.25 -10.75
C THR A 28 -0.30 -10.19 -10.42
N ILE A 29 -1.04 -9.26 -10.99
CA ILE A 29 -2.48 -9.14 -10.75
C ILE A 29 -3.18 -9.04 -12.10
N ASP A 30 -4.13 -9.94 -12.33
CA ASP A 30 -5.05 -9.80 -13.45
C ASP A 30 -6.13 -8.79 -13.05
N ASP A 31 -5.98 -7.56 -13.53
CA ASP A 31 -6.90 -6.48 -13.29
C ASP A 31 -7.26 -5.81 -14.62
N PRO A 32 -8.54 -5.65 -14.94
CA PRO A 32 -8.96 -5.04 -16.20
C PRO A 32 -8.53 -3.58 -16.35
N HIS A 33 -8.17 -2.88 -15.27
CA HIS A 33 -7.63 -1.51 -15.35
C HIS A 33 -6.18 -1.46 -15.83
N PHE A 34 -5.50 -2.61 -15.91
CA PHE A 34 -4.09 -2.72 -16.26
C PHE A 34 -3.89 -3.74 -17.39
N GLU A 35 -3.59 -3.24 -18.58
CA GLU A 35 -3.33 -4.06 -19.75
C GLU A 35 -1.83 -4.18 -20.07
N GLY A 36 -1.46 -5.24 -20.79
CA GLY A 36 -0.10 -5.46 -21.27
C GLY A 36 0.96 -5.44 -20.17
N LYS A 37 1.90 -4.49 -20.26
CA LYS A 37 3.07 -4.38 -19.37
C LYS A 37 2.74 -3.99 -17.92
N PHE A 38 1.51 -3.59 -17.62
CA PHE A 38 1.10 -3.16 -16.28
C PHE A 38 0.55 -4.29 -15.41
N LYS A 39 0.77 -5.56 -15.77
CA LYS A 39 0.28 -6.70 -14.96
C LYS A 39 1.23 -7.12 -13.83
N VAL A 40 2.47 -6.62 -13.82
CA VAL A 40 3.50 -6.94 -12.82
C VAL A 40 3.88 -5.68 -12.05
N PHE A 41 3.83 -5.74 -10.72
CA PHE A 41 4.08 -4.62 -9.82
C PHE A 41 5.21 -4.96 -8.85
N ASP A 42 6.08 -4.01 -8.52
CA ASP A 42 7.24 -4.27 -7.65
C ASP A 42 6.91 -4.37 -6.15
N SER A 43 5.69 -4.03 -5.75
CA SER A 43 5.14 -4.23 -4.40
C SER A 43 3.63 -4.04 -4.39
N THR A 44 2.99 -4.29 -3.24
CA THR A 44 1.56 -3.99 -3.05
C THR A 44 1.29 -2.49 -3.03
N GLU A 45 2.21 -1.68 -2.50
CA GLU A 45 2.13 -0.22 -2.60
C GLU A 45 2.16 0.27 -4.06
N HIS A 46 2.99 -0.36 -4.90
CA HIS A 46 3.11 0.03 -6.31
C HIS A 46 1.75 -0.15 -7.01
N TYR A 47 1.12 -1.32 -6.87
CA TYR A 47 -0.22 -1.56 -7.37
C TYR A 47 -1.26 -0.58 -6.80
N PHE A 48 -1.24 -0.38 -5.48
CA PHE A 48 -2.20 0.48 -4.77
C PHE A 48 -2.17 1.93 -5.27
N GLN A 49 -0.98 2.52 -5.39
CA GLN A 49 -0.83 3.90 -5.87
C GLN A 49 -1.17 3.99 -7.37
N MET A 50 -0.77 3.02 -8.20
CA MET A 50 -1.13 3.04 -9.61
C MET A 50 -2.65 3.02 -9.81
N TYR A 51 -3.40 2.21 -9.05
CA TYR A 51 -4.86 2.16 -9.18
C TYR A 51 -5.50 3.53 -8.88
N LYS A 52 -4.94 4.24 -7.89
CA LYS A 52 -5.46 5.51 -7.35
C LYS A 52 -5.47 6.67 -8.35
N TYR A 53 -4.52 6.71 -9.27
CA TYR A 53 -4.24 7.88 -10.09
C TYR A 53 -4.52 7.66 -11.58
N SER A 54 -4.48 8.75 -12.34
CA SER A 54 -4.76 8.81 -13.77
C SER A 54 -3.87 7.87 -14.61
N GLU A 55 -4.28 7.56 -15.84
CA GLU A 55 -3.47 6.74 -16.76
C GLU A 55 -2.07 7.34 -17.03
N PRO A 56 -1.92 8.65 -17.27
CA PRO A 56 -0.59 9.26 -17.40
C PRO A 56 0.25 9.11 -16.12
N ASP A 57 -0.36 9.30 -14.94
CA ASP A 57 0.32 9.11 -13.66
C ASP A 57 0.78 7.65 -13.47
N ARG A 58 -0.03 6.67 -13.86
CA ARG A 58 0.32 5.23 -13.84
C ARG A 58 1.52 4.93 -14.71
N HIS A 59 1.54 5.50 -15.92
CA HIS A 59 2.65 5.36 -16.84
C HIS A 59 3.95 5.91 -16.24
N PHE A 60 3.88 7.04 -15.55
CA PHE A 60 5.04 7.57 -14.83
C PHE A 60 5.47 6.66 -13.69
N MET A 61 4.54 6.22 -12.83
CA MET A 61 4.84 5.35 -11.69
C MET A 61 5.49 4.03 -12.09
N ALA A 62 5.08 3.42 -13.20
CA ALA A 62 5.69 2.18 -13.69
C ALA A 62 7.17 2.30 -14.08
N ARG A 63 7.72 3.53 -14.12
CA ARG A 63 9.15 3.81 -14.35
C ARG A 63 9.90 4.17 -13.06
N LEU A 64 9.21 4.19 -11.93
CA LEU A 64 9.74 4.60 -10.63
C LEU A 64 10.01 3.40 -9.73
N THR A 65 10.88 3.61 -8.74
CA THR A 65 11.06 2.63 -7.66
C THR A 65 9.84 2.61 -6.74
N THR A 66 9.64 1.53 -5.97
CA THR A 66 8.55 1.46 -4.96
C THR A 66 8.56 2.65 -4.00
N GLY A 67 9.73 3.12 -3.56
CA GLY A 67 9.86 4.28 -2.69
C GLY A 67 9.43 5.58 -3.37
N ASP A 68 9.82 5.76 -4.64
CA ASP A 68 9.42 6.92 -5.43
C ASP A 68 7.91 6.92 -5.73
N VAL A 69 7.31 5.75 -6.01
CA VAL A 69 5.86 5.61 -6.20
C VAL A 69 5.10 6.00 -4.93
N ALA A 70 5.53 5.51 -3.77
CA ALA A 70 4.95 5.90 -2.48
C ALA A 70 5.10 7.40 -2.24
N GLY A 71 6.30 7.95 -2.49
CA GLY A 71 6.58 9.38 -2.37
C GLY A 71 5.72 10.23 -3.32
N TYR A 72 5.53 9.78 -4.56
CA TYR A 72 4.74 10.47 -5.57
C TYR A 72 3.26 10.50 -5.17
N GLY A 73 2.71 9.34 -4.80
CA GLY A 73 1.33 9.21 -4.35
C GLY A 73 1.04 9.92 -3.02
N GLN A 74 2.03 10.11 -2.15
CA GLN A 74 1.88 10.83 -0.90
C GLN A 74 2.23 12.33 -0.99
N ARG A 75 2.50 12.84 -2.21
CA ARG A 75 2.93 14.24 -2.46
C ARG A 75 4.21 14.64 -1.70
N ARG A 76 5.15 13.69 -1.56
CA ARG A 76 6.46 13.86 -0.90
C ARG A 76 7.63 13.80 -1.88
N LEU A 77 7.45 13.20 -3.06
CA LEU A 77 8.51 13.10 -4.06
C LEU A 77 8.86 14.46 -4.64
N LYS A 78 10.16 14.77 -4.69
CA LYS A 78 10.72 15.89 -5.45
C LYS A 78 11.19 15.39 -6.81
N ILE A 79 10.81 16.08 -7.88
CA ILE A 79 11.19 15.70 -9.24
C ILE A 79 12.69 15.94 -9.43
N THR A 80 13.42 14.87 -9.74
CA THR A 80 14.86 14.90 -10.04
C THR A 80 15.08 14.99 -11.55
N LYS A 81 16.34 15.10 -11.98
CA LYS A 81 16.70 15.01 -13.40
C LYS A 81 16.29 13.67 -14.03
N GLY A 82 16.44 12.57 -13.29
CA GLY A 82 16.02 11.23 -13.75
C GLY A 82 14.51 11.14 -13.93
N HIS A 83 13.75 11.65 -12.95
CA HIS A 83 12.28 11.74 -13.05
C HIS A 83 11.85 12.58 -14.24
N LYS A 84 12.46 13.76 -14.45
CA LYS A 84 12.17 14.64 -15.59
C LYS A 84 12.41 13.95 -16.93
N LYS A 85 13.47 13.16 -17.05
CA LYS A 85 13.75 12.37 -18.27
C LYS A 85 12.59 11.43 -18.61
N HIS A 86 12.06 10.68 -17.62
CA HIS A 86 10.91 9.80 -17.84
C HIS A 86 9.63 10.57 -18.21
N LEU A 87 9.40 11.72 -17.59
CA LEU A 87 8.27 12.61 -17.92
C LEU A 87 8.37 13.11 -19.37
N ASP A 88 9.57 13.49 -19.82
CA ASP A 88 9.81 13.96 -21.18
C ASP A 88 9.66 12.84 -22.22
N GLU A 89 10.15 11.64 -21.91
CA GLU A 89 9.94 10.44 -22.74
C GLU A 89 8.45 10.13 -22.91
N LEU A 90 7.67 10.25 -21.83
CA LEU A 90 6.23 10.06 -21.86
C LEU A 90 5.51 11.14 -22.68
N ALA A 91 5.89 12.41 -22.51
CA ALA A 91 5.34 13.49 -23.31
C ALA A 91 5.63 13.30 -24.81
N LYS A 92 6.85 12.87 -25.18
CA LYS A 92 7.21 12.54 -26.57
C LYS A 92 6.42 11.36 -27.12
N ALA A 93 6.05 10.40 -26.27
CA ALA A 93 5.19 9.28 -26.62
C ALA A 93 3.69 9.63 -26.65
N GLY A 94 3.31 10.91 -26.50
CA GLY A 94 1.91 11.36 -26.53
C GLY A 94 1.15 11.18 -25.22
N ILE A 95 1.84 10.87 -24.11
CA ILE A 95 1.23 10.65 -22.78
C ILE A 95 1.78 11.69 -21.80
N PRO A 96 1.45 12.98 -21.94
CA PRO A 96 1.99 14.01 -21.07
C PRO A 96 1.46 13.87 -19.64
N VAL A 97 2.37 13.77 -18.68
CA VAL A 97 2.03 13.73 -17.25
C VAL A 97 2.12 15.12 -16.67
N LYS A 98 1.02 15.60 -16.10
CA LYS A 98 0.86 16.96 -15.58
C LYS A 98 0.47 16.93 -14.12
N MET A 99 0.82 18.00 -13.41
CA MET A 99 0.31 18.23 -12.06
C MET A 99 -1.21 18.38 -12.10
N LYS A 100 -1.88 18.24 -10.95
CA LYS A 100 -3.31 18.56 -10.79
C LYS A 100 -3.68 19.96 -11.30
N SER A 101 -2.76 20.92 -11.16
CA SER A 101 -2.91 22.29 -11.70
C SER A 101 -2.88 22.39 -13.23
N GLY A 102 -2.62 21.30 -13.96
CA GLY A 102 -2.41 21.27 -15.40
C GLY A 102 -1.01 21.69 -15.86
N ARG A 103 -0.16 22.18 -14.94
CA ARG A 103 1.23 22.54 -15.23
C ARG A 103 2.11 21.31 -15.44
N PRO A 104 3.15 21.40 -16.29
CA PRO A 104 4.15 20.35 -16.38
C PRO A 104 4.97 20.27 -15.08
N TYR A 105 5.55 19.09 -14.83
CA TYR A 105 6.52 18.91 -13.76
C TYR A 105 7.90 19.41 -14.19
N GLU A 106 8.48 20.30 -13.39
CA GLU A 106 9.88 20.75 -13.52
C GLU A 106 10.77 20.15 -12.44
N ILE A 107 12.08 20.15 -12.65
CA ILE A 107 13.04 19.71 -11.63
C ILE A 107 12.85 20.54 -10.35
N GLY A 108 12.77 19.87 -9.21
CA GLY A 108 12.50 20.47 -7.90
C GLY A 108 11.01 20.61 -7.54
N SER A 109 10.10 20.41 -8.50
CA SER A 109 8.65 20.38 -8.22
C SER A 109 8.32 19.26 -7.23
N THR A 110 7.34 19.50 -6.35
CA THR A 110 6.74 18.43 -5.54
C THR A 110 5.69 17.70 -6.38
N ALA A 111 5.64 16.38 -6.27
CA ALA A 111 4.59 15.56 -6.85
C ALA A 111 3.19 16.05 -6.44
N ASP A 112 2.29 16.18 -7.41
CA ASP A 112 0.89 16.55 -7.21
C ASP A 112 0.00 15.82 -8.23
N PRO A 113 -0.10 14.48 -8.11
CA PRO A 113 -0.84 13.65 -9.07
C PRO A 113 -2.35 13.86 -9.00
N GLN A 114 -3.02 13.47 -10.09
CA GLN A 114 -4.47 13.58 -10.21
C GLN A 114 -5.16 12.32 -9.69
N LEU A 115 -5.83 12.44 -8.54
CA LEU A 115 -6.72 11.41 -8.01
C LEU A 115 -7.93 11.26 -8.95
N ILE A 116 -8.26 10.03 -9.34
CA ILE A 116 -9.39 9.75 -10.23
C ILE A 116 -10.48 8.87 -9.61
N VAL A 117 -10.23 8.34 -8.40
CA VAL A 117 -11.17 7.43 -7.73
C VAL A 117 -11.92 8.17 -6.63
N GLU A 118 -13.21 8.38 -6.84
CA GLU A 118 -14.13 8.85 -5.80
C GLU A 118 -14.29 7.78 -4.71
N GLY A 119 -14.47 8.20 -3.45
CA GLY A 119 -14.61 7.26 -2.34
C GLY A 119 -13.38 6.38 -2.10
N TRP A 120 -12.17 6.88 -2.39
CA TRP A 120 -10.92 6.11 -2.32
C TRP A 120 -10.68 5.39 -0.99
N ASP A 121 -11.15 5.91 0.14
CA ASP A 121 -10.97 5.23 1.43
C ASP A 121 -11.54 3.82 1.42
N GLU A 122 -12.71 3.66 0.82
CA GLU A 122 -13.41 2.38 0.73
C GLU A 122 -12.86 1.52 -0.39
N LYS A 123 -12.69 2.10 -1.58
CA LYS A 123 -12.13 1.38 -2.73
C LYS A 123 -10.69 0.94 -2.47
N GLY A 124 -9.93 1.74 -1.74
CA GLY A 124 -8.54 1.49 -1.37
C GLY A 124 -8.39 0.24 -0.52
N MET A 125 -9.34 -0.07 0.39
CA MET A 125 -9.28 -1.32 1.15
C MET A 125 -9.39 -2.55 0.23
N GLU A 126 -10.30 -2.54 -0.74
CA GLU A 126 -10.45 -3.62 -1.73
C GLU A 126 -9.19 -3.77 -2.59
N VAL A 127 -8.65 -2.65 -3.08
CA VAL A 127 -7.43 -2.62 -3.89
C VAL A 127 -6.24 -3.17 -3.09
N MET A 128 -6.05 -2.73 -1.85
CA MET A 128 -4.97 -3.23 -1.00
C MET A 128 -5.18 -4.72 -0.67
N LEU A 129 -6.41 -5.15 -0.36
CA LEU A 129 -6.70 -6.56 -0.08
C LEU A 129 -6.33 -7.44 -1.28
N LYS A 130 -6.74 -7.06 -2.50
CA LYS A 130 -6.36 -7.77 -3.73
C LYS A 130 -4.84 -7.88 -3.88
N ALA A 131 -4.12 -6.80 -3.58
CA ALA A 131 -2.65 -6.77 -3.63
C ALA A 131 -2.02 -7.68 -2.58
N LEU A 132 -2.52 -7.65 -1.35
CA LEU A 132 -2.03 -8.49 -0.25
C LEU A 132 -2.30 -9.97 -0.54
N ARG A 133 -3.51 -10.32 -1.02
CA ARG A 133 -3.82 -11.68 -1.49
C ARG A 133 -2.81 -12.14 -2.54
N ALA A 134 -2.57 -11.34 -3.58
CA ALA A 134 -1.57 -11.64 -4.60
C ALA A 134 -0.17 -11.85 -4.00
N LYS A 135 0.27 -10.96 -3.10
CA LYS A 135 1.57 -11.04 -2.43
C LYS A 135 1.72 -12.33 -1.62
N PHE A 136 0.76 -12.66 -0.75
CA PHE A 136 0.93 -13.81 0.13
C PHE A 136 0.61 -15.14 -0.56
N THR A 137 -0.22 -15.16 -1.60
CA THR A 137 -0.47 -16.38 -2.39
C THR A 137 0.66 -16.71 -3.37
N GLN A 138 1.33 -15.72 -3.94
CA GLN A 138 2.42 -15.93 -4.91
C GLN A 138 3.78 -16.20 -4.26
N HIS A 139 3.95 -15.90 -2.97
CA HIS A 139 5.22 -16.00 -2.25
C HIS A 139 5.05 -16.88 -1.01
N PRO A 140 5.26 -18.21 -1.12
CA PRO A 140 5.01 -19.16 -0.03
C PRO A 140 5.75 -18.83 1.27
N GLU A 141 6.98 -18.32 1.19
CA GLU A 141 7.77 -17.91 2.35
C GLU A 141 7.14 -16.75 3.11
N LEU A 142 6.46 -15.83 2.41
CA LEU A 142 5.73 -14.73 3.02
C LEU A 142 4.40 -15.22 3.61
N SER A 143 3.71 -16.16 2.94
CA SER A 143 2.51 -16.82 3.47
C SER A 143 2.80 -17.49 4.81
N GLU A 144 3.85 -18.32 4.88
CA GLU A 144 4.22 -18.99 6.12
C GLU A 144 4.62 -17.98 7.20
N ALA A 145 5.37 -16.92 6.84
CA ALA A 145 5.67 -15.84 7.76
C ALA A 145 4.40 -15.16 8.32
N LEU A 146 3.35 -14.97 7.51
CA LEU A 146 2.09 -14.39 7.93
C LEU A 146 1.31 -15.33 8.85
N LYS A 147 1.23 -16.63 8.54
CA LYS A 147 0.59 -17.65 9.40
C LYS A 147 1.27 -17.79 10.76
N LEU A 148 2.59 -17.58 10.85
CA LEU A 148 3.29 -17.58 12.14
C LEU A 148 2.83 -16.47 13.10
N THR A 149 2.08 -15.49 12.63
CA THR A 149 1.53 -14.40 13.46
C THR A 149 0.17 -14.76 14.08
N THR A 150 -0.37 -15.95 13.87
CA THR A 150 -1.70 -16.34 14.34
C THR A 150 -1.89 -16.15 15.84
N GLY A 151 -3.06 -15.62 16.21
CA GLY A 151 -3.36 -15.20 17.58
C GLY A 151 -2.78 -13.83 17.97
N CYS A 152 -1.96 -13.20 17.11
CA CYS A 152 -1.43 -11.85 17.35
C CYS A 152 -2.15 -10.79 16.51
N TRP A 153 -2.23 -9.58 17.09
CA TRP A 153 -2.61 -8.36 16.39
C TRP A 153 -1.47 -7.88 15.49
N MET A 154 -1.80 -7.52 14.26
CA MET A 154 -0.87 -6.88 13.34
C MET A 154 -1.13 -5.38 13.34
N ILE A 155 -0.13 -4.58 13.71
CA ILE A 155 -0.28 -3.14 13.91
C ILE A 155 0.79 -2.40 13.10
N GLU A 156 0.34 -1.57 12.16
CA GLU A 156 1.19 -0.60 11.47
C GLU A 156 1.34 0.63 12.39
N HIS A 157 2.44 0.65 13.13
CA HIS A 157 2.68 1.66 14.16
C HIS A 157 3.27 2.94 13.56
N THR A 158 2.42 3.95 13.33
CA THR A 158 2.83 5.20 12.67
C THR A 158 1.96 6.39 13.08
N LYS A 159 2.60 7.55 13.27
CA LYS A 159 1.90 8.83 13.49
C LYS A 159 1.38 9.47 12.21
N ASN A 160 1.92 9.07 11.06
CA ASN A 160 1.76 9.80 9.81
C ASN A 160 0.47 9.44 9.07
N ASP A 161 -0.16 8.32 9.42
CA ASP A 161 -1.37 7.82 8.77
C ASP A 161 -2.27 7.10 9.79
N LYS A 162 -3.31 7.78 10.25
CA LYS A 162 -4.28 7.22 11.20
C LYS A 162 -5.30 6.29 10.54
N LYS A 163 -5.36 6.20 9.21
CA LYS A 163 -6.28 5.27 8.52
C LYS A 163 -5.61 3.92 8.33
N TRP A 164 -4.42 3.93 7.73
CA TRP A 164 -3.68 2.70 7.44
C TRP A 164 -2.87 2.18 8.62
N GLY A 165 -2.51 3.07 9.56
CA GLY A 165 -1.86 2.72 10.83
C GLY A 165 -2.68 3.09 12.06
N ASP A 166 -2.06 2.94 13.22
CA ASP A 166 -2.70 3.08 14.53
C ASP A 166 -2.64 4.48 15.15
N GLY A 167 -1.91 5.42 14.56
CA GLY A 167 -1.77 6.77 15.10
C GLY A 167 -0.92 6.87 16.37
N LEU A 168 -0.06 5.89 16.67
CA LEU A 168 0.76 5.71 17.89
C LEU A 168 0.01 5.41 19.19
N THR A 169 -1.18 5.98 19.38
CA THR A 169 -1.98 5.90 20.61
C THR A 169 -3.20 4.99 20.46
N GLY A 170 -3.33 4.32 19.32
CA GLY A 170 -4.51 3.51 18.99
C GLY A 170 -5.69 4.30 18.45
N ASP A 171 -5.57 5.62 18.28
CA ASP A 171 -6.60 6.49 17.68
C ASP A 171 -6.78 6.25 16.17
N GLY A 172 -5.91 5.46 15.54
CA GLY A 172 -6.00 5.07 14.15
C GLY A 172 -6.74 3.75 13.93
N THR A 173 -7.23 3.53 12.71
CA THR A 173 -8.02 2.35 12.34
C THR A 173 -7.18 1.15 11.92
N ASN A 174 -5.90 1.35 11.61
CA ASN A 174 -4.94 0.30 11.26
C ASN A 174 -5.43 -0.64 10.13
N TYR A 175 -5.93 -0.06 9.03
CA TYR A 175 -6.46 -0.85 7.92
C TYR A 175 -5.45 -1.86 7.37
N LEU A 176 -4.16 -1.51 7.29
CA LEU A 176 -3.14 -2.43 6.75
C LEU A 176 -3.05 -3.69 7.63
N GLY A 177 -2.91 -3.51 8.94
CA GLY A 177 -2.85 -4.61 9.89
C GLY A 177 -4.10 -5.49 9.85
N LYS A 178 -5.29 -4.86 9.83
CA LYS A 178 -6.57 -5.58 9.74
C LYS A 178 -6.73 -6.38 8.45
N LEU A 179 -6.34 -5.84 7.30
CA LEU A 179 -6.36 -6.58 6.04
C LEU A 179 -5.34 -7.73 6.04
N LEU A 180 -4.16 -7.56 6.65
CA LEU A 180 -3.21 -8.66 6.81
C LEU A 180 -3.77 -9.80 7.68
N MET A 181 -4.49 -9.47 8.75
CA MET A 181 -5.17 -10.46 9.60
C MET A 181 -6.29 -11.19 8.84
N LEU A 182 -7.01 -10.47 7.97
CA LEU A 182 -7.97 -11.08 7.05
C LEU A 182 -7.28 -12.05 6.08
N VAL A 183 -6.23 -11.63 5.38
CA VAL A 183 -5.48 -12.51 4.45
C VAL A 183 -4.88 -13.71 5.19
N ARG A 184 -4.38 -13.54 6.41
CA ARG A 184 -3.92 -14.65 7.26
C ARG A 184 -5.02 -15.69 7.44
N LYS A 185 -6.21 -15.25 7.85
CA LYS A 185 -7.38 -16.11 8.03
C LYS A 185 -7.76 -16.84 6.73
N GLU A 186 -7.72 -16.14 5.60
CA GLU A 186 -8.01 -16.74 4.29
C GLU A 186 -7.04 -17.86 3.92
N LEU A 187 -5.75 -17.66 4.21
CA LEU A 187 -4.70 -18.67 3.98
C LEU A 187 -4.81 -19.87 4.92
N GLU A 188 -5.35 -19.70 6.12
CA GLU A 188 -5.60 -20.78 7.08
C GLU A 188 -6.84 -21.59 6.72
N ASP A 189 -7.93 -20.90 6.36
CA ASP A 189 -9.23 -21.52 6.06
C ASP A 189 -9.33 -22.02 4.61
N GLY A 190 -8.41 -21.60 3.73
CA GLY A 190 -8.40 -21.96 2.31
C GLY A 190 -9.54 -21.32 1.50
N LYS A 191 -10.06 -20.17 1.93
CA LYS A 191 -11.12 -19.44 1.23
C LYS A 191 -11.05 -17.94 1.49
N GLU A 192 -11.51 -17.15 0.52
CA GLU A 192 -11.59 -15.70 0.64
C GLU A 192 -12.82 -15.24 1.43
N TYR A 193 -12.70 -14.11 2.13
CA TYR A 193 -13.80 -13.45 2.82
C TYR A 193 -14.00 -12.02 2.33
N GLU A 194 -15.20 -11.49 2.55
CA GLU A 194 -15.52 -10.09 2.30
C GLU A 194 -15.00 -9.17 3.41
N ILE A 195 -14.74 -7.91 3.07
CA ILE A 195 -14.32 -6.89 4.04
C ILE A 195 -15.52 -6.48 4.90
N ASP A 196 -15.45 -6.74 6.20
CA ASP A 196 -16.35 -6.13 7.18
C ASP A 196 -15.97 -4.65 7.38
N ARG A 197 -16.65 -3.77 6.64
CA ARG A 197 -16.38 -2.32 6.65
C ARG A 197 -16.64 -1.68 8.01
N ASN A 198 -17.54 -2.23 8.82
CA ASN A 198 -17.83 -1.70 10.15
C ASN A 198 -16.65 -2.01 11.07
N TRP A 199 -16.18 -3.26 11.08
CA TRP A 199 -15.01 -3.65 11.86
C TRP A 199 -13.74 -2.91 11.44
N MET A 200 -13.54 -2.72 10.13
CA MET A 200 -12.39 -1.96 9.62
C MET A 200 -12.32 -0.56 10.22
N LYS A 201 -13.45 0.15 10.30
CA LYS A 201 -13.56 1.55 10.75
C LYS A 201 -13.40 1.75 12.27
N ILE A 202 -13.40 0.68 13.09
CA ILE A 202 -13.19 0.78 14.54
C ILE A 202 -11.74 1.19 14.84
N GLN A 203 -11.51 2.13 15.76
CA GLN A 203 -10.17 2.54 16.17
C GLN A 203 -9.49 1.45 17.00
N MET A 204 -8.17 1.34 16.91
CA MET A 204 -7.44 0.26 17.58
C MET A 204 -7.58 0.29 19.10
N LYS A 205 -7.64 1.48 19.72
CA LYS A 205 -7.86 1.64 21.17
C LYS A 205 -9.20 1.05 21.67
N ASP A 206 -10.18 0.89 20.78
CA ASP A 206 -11.49 0.32 21.12
C ASP A 206 -11.51 -1.22 20.94
N LEU A 207 -10.44 -1.79 20.36
CA LEU A 207 -10.30 -3.23 20.10
C LEU A 207 -9.28 -3.90 21.03
N ILE A 208 -8.24 -3.16 21.43
CA ILE A 208 -7.15 -3.67 22.26
C ILE A 208 -6.75 -2.65 23.31
N GLN A 209 -6.20 -3.14 24.41
CA GLN A 209 -5.55 -2.31 25.40
C GLN A 209 -4.20 -1.84 24.85
N TYR A 210 -4.01 -0.51 24.80
CA TYR A 210 -2.77 0.15 24.39
C TYR A 210 -1.82 0.37 25.57
#